data_AF-A0A3N5Z0T3-F1
#
_entry.id   AF-A0A3N5Z0T3-F1
#
_cell.length_a   1.000
_cell.length_b   1.000
_cell.length_c   1.000
_cell.angle_alpha   90.00
_cell.angle_beta   90.00
_cell.angle_gamma   90.00
#
_symmetry.space_group_name_H-M   'P 1'
#
loop_
_entity.id
_entity.type
_entity.pdbx_description
1 polymer ?
#
loop_
_entity_poly.entity_id
_entity_poly.type
_entity_poly.pdbx_seq_one_letter_code
_entity_poly.pdbx_strand_id
1 'polypeptide(L)'
;SLAVELLTADGMERARELAQRLNDLNAQRQELEKQVLKEIDAQLRRQPEILERRSLVFAGAGWHEGVVGVVASRIVERYYRPVVVIALNEDHGRGSARGLPGMDLFACLAACRDRLEDLGGHLQAAGLRIAAHQVDGFQAAFEESIRRRCPPALFTPSLPIDAELSLNDITEELADQLESLTPFGSGNPEPLFMTRDVTLVSCTRVGSGHRRMVLSPSSSAGAPRLQAIQFNAGSEKEEPAAFARMAFRVRWNHWNGTRRLQLVVEAVQPAQGSHPAAAPSAGTATILRAPRT
;
A
#
# COMPACT_ATOMS: atom_id res chain seq x y z
N SER A 1 3.06 12.84 28.36
CA SER A 1 3.29 12.09 27.10
C SER A 1 4.52 12.71 26.49
N LEU A 2 5.55 11.91 26.21
CA LEU A 2 6.86 12.41 25.78
C LEU A 2 6.77 13.31 24.53
N ALA A 3 5.84 13.00 23.63
CA ALA A 3 5.56 13.81 22.44
C ALA A 3 4.98 15.19 22.80
N VAL A 4 4.04 15.26 23.74
CA VAL A 4 3.47 16.53 24.20
C VAL A 4 4.56 17.37 24.87
N GLU A 5 5.36 16.76 25.73
CA GLU A 5 6.46 17.44 26.42
C GLU A 5 7.49 18.00 25.44
N LEU A 6 7.77 17.30 24.32
CA LEU A 6 8.65 17.83 23.27
C LEU A 6 8.03 19.06 22.60
N LEU A 7 6.75 18.98 22.24
CA LEU A 7 6.04 20.06 21.54
C LEU A 7 5.83 21.30 22.42
N THR A 8 5.88 21.13 23.74
CA THR A 8 5.74 22.21 24.73
C THR A 8 7.04 22.49 25.49
N ALA A 9 8.20 22.06 24.98
CA ALA A 9 9.47 22.23 25.68
C ALA A 9 9.92 23.69 25.66
N ASP A 10 10.18 24.24 26.84
CA ASP A 10 10.78 25.57 26.98
C ASP A 10 12.30 25.47 26.79
N GLY A 11 12.74 25.65 25.55
CA GLY A 11 14.15 25.75 25.20
C GLY A 11 14.73 24.54 24.47
N MET A 12 15.75 24.83 23.66
CA MET A 12 16.33 23.88 22.70
C MET A 12 17.05 22.69 23.34
N GLU A 13 17.61 22.85 24.53
CA GLU A 13 18.32 21.76 25.22
C GLU A 13 17.34 20.64 25.60
N ARG A 14 16.28 21.00 26.34
CA ARG A 14 15.23 20.05 26.72
C ARG A 14 14.54 19.41 25.51
N ALA A 15 14.27 20.21 24.46
CA ALA A 15 13.69 19.70 23.22
C ALA A 15 14.60 18.65 22.56
N ARG A 16 15.92 18.85 22.53
CA ARG A 16 16.86 17.86 21.95
C ARG A 16 16.89 16.55 22.72
N GLU A 17 16.89 16.60 24.05
CA GLU A 17 16.84 15.39 24.88
C GLU A 17 15.56 14.57 24.63
N LEU A 18 14.41 15.25 24.61
CA LEU A 18 13.11 14.62 24.37
C LEU A 18 13.02 14.04 22.95
N ALA A 19 13.55 14.75 21.96
CA ALA A 19 13.63 14.28 20.58
C ALA A 19 14.50 13.02 20.45
N GLN A 20 15.67 12.99 21.10
CA GLN A 20 16.53 11.80 21.09
C GLN A 20 15.81 10.60 21.71
N ARG A 21 15.16 10.79 22.86
CA ARG A 21 14.42 9.71 23.52
C ARG A 21 13.24 9.20 22.69
N LEU A 22 12.51 10.08 21.99
CA LEU A 22 11.48 9.69 21.04
C LEU A 22 12.04 8.90 19.86
N ASN A 23 13.22 9.30 19.36
CA ASN A 23 13.89 8.60 18.29
C ASN A 23 14.29 7.17 18.70
N ASP A 24 14.82 7.00 19.92
CA ASP A 24 15.18 5.69 20.47
C ASP A 24 13.93 4.78 20.62
N LEU A 25 12.82 5.32 21.14
CA LEU A 25 11.54 4.60 21.23
C LEU A 25 11.00 4.22 19.85
N ASN A 26 11.15 5.09 18.86
CA ASN A 26 10.75 4.79 17.48
C ASN A 26 11.61 3.68 16.86
N ALA A 27 12.92 3.68 17.12
CA ALA A 27 13.82 2.61 16.69
C ALA A 27 13.46 1.26 17.34
N GLN A 28 13.17 1.26 18.65
CA GLN A 28 12.69 0.06 19.36
C GLN A 28 11.36 -0.45 18.78
N ARG A 29 10.39 0.44 18.53
CA ARG A 29 9.12 0.08 17.91
C ARG A 29 9.33 -0.58 16.53
N GLN A 30 10.21 0.00 15.70
CA GLN A 30 10.52 -0.56 14.38
C GLN A 30 11.16 -1.96 14.47
N GLU A 31 11.97 -2.22 15.50
CA GLU A 31 12.57 -3.55 15.70
C GLU A 31 11.53 -4.59 16.12
N LEU A 32 10.66 -4.25 17.08
CA LEU A 32 9.54 -5.12 17.47
C LEU A 32 8.60 -5.41 16.30
N GLU A 33 8.30 -4.39 15.50
CA GLU A 33 7.50 -4.53 14.28
C GLU A 33 8.11 -5.52 13.28
N LYS A 34 9.43 -5.45 13.05
CA LYS A 34 10.15 -6.40 12.17
C LYS A 34 10.08 -7.83 12.70
N GLN A 35 10.21 -8.01 14.01
CA GLN A 35 10.14 -9.34 14.63
C GLN A 35 8.77 -9.98 14.42
N VAL A 36 7.69 -9.23 14.72
CA VAL A 36 6.31 -9.71 14.49
C VAL A 36 6.07 -10.06 13.02
N LEU A 37 6.50 -9.20 12.09
CA LEU A 37 6.36 -9.48 10.65
C LEU A 37 7.12 -10.73 10.23
N LYS A 38 8.33 -10.95 10.78
CA LYS A 38 9.13 -12.15 10.48
C LYS A 38 8.44 -13.43 10.93
N GLU A 39 7.79 -13.40 12.09
CA GLU A 39 7.01 -14.53 12.61
C GLU A 39 5.77 -14.80 11.76
N ILE A 40 5.02 -13.76 11.39
CA ILE A 40 3.87 -13.87 10.49
C ILE A 40 4.28 -14.42 9.12
N ASP A 41 5.38 -13.92 8.55
CA ASP A 41 5.92 -14.43 7.29
C ASP A 41 6.35 -15.91 7.42
N ALA A 42 6.86 -16.34 8.57
CA ALA A 42 7.19 -17.74 8.82
C ALA A 42 5.93 -18.61 8.94
N GLN A 43 4.86 -18.10 9.56
CA GLN A 43 3.56 -18.77 9.62
C GLN A 43 2.96 -18.94 8.22
N LEU A 44 2.94 -17.88 7.41
CA LEU A 44 2.43 -17.92 6.04
C LEU A 44 3.22 -18.87 5.13
N ARG A 45 4.54 -18.99 5.32
CA ARG A 45 5.35 -19.99 4.60
C ARG A 45 5.01 -21.43 4.98
N ARG A 46 4.62 -21.67 6.24
CA ARG A 46 4.22 -23.01 6.72
C ARG A 46 2.78 -23.35 6.32
N GLN A 47 1.92 -22.34 6.21
CA GLN A 47 0.48 -22.46 5.95
C GLN A 47 0.06 -21.49 4.84
N PRO A 48 0.47 -21.74 3.58
CA PRO A 48 0.16 -20.86 2.45
C PRO A 48 -1.35 -20.73 2.19
N GLU A 49 -2.16 -21.72 2.57
CA GLU A 49 -3.61 -21.72 2.45
C GLU A 49 -4.30 -20.59 3.23
N ILE A 50 -3.62 -19.98 4.21
CA ILE A 50 -4.11 -18.77 4.89
C ILE A 50 -4.38 -17.66 3.86
N LEU A 51 -3.58 -17.56 2.80
CA LEU A 51 -3.70 -16.52 1.76
C LEU A 51 -4.90 -16.74 0.82
N GLU A 52 -5.53 -17.91 0.87
CA GLU A 52 -6.78 -18.18 0.12
C GLU A 52 -8.01 -17.54 0.80
N ARG A 53 -7.87 -17.13 2.06
CA ARG A 53 -8.94 -16.46 2.81
C ARG A 53 -9.13 -15.02 2.35
N ARG A 54 -10.36 -14.51 2.54
CA ARG A 54 -10.68 -13.10 2.30
C ARG A 54 -10.22 -12.19 3.43
N SER A 55 -9.99 -12.75 4.61
CA SER A 55 -9.53 -12.06 5.82
C SER A 55 -8.31 -12.75 6.41
N LEU A 56 -7.43 -11.97 7.04
CA LEU A 56 -6.24 -12.47 7.70
C LEU A 56 -6.29 -12.13 9.18
N VAL A 57 -6.13 -13.13 10.04
CA VAL A 57 -6.05 -12.95 11.49
C VAL A 57 -4.77 -13.61 11.98
N PHE A 58 -3.96 -12.85 12.71
CA PHE A 58 -2.72 -13.32 13.29
C PHE A 58 -2.73 -13.02 14.79
N ALA A 59 -2.35 -14.00 15.60
CA ALA A 59 -2.22 -13.86 17.04
C ALA A 59 -0.90 -14.47 17.49
N GLY A 60 -0.19 -13.77 18.39
CA GLY A 60 1.10 -14.24 18.90
C GLY A 60 1.31 -13.83 20.35
N ALA A 61 1.86 -14.78 21.13
CA ALA A 61 2.26 -14.54 22.50
C ALA A 61 3.57 -13.73 22.53
N GLY A 62 3.66 -12.77 23.44
CA GLY A 62 4.85 -11.92 23.59
C GLY A 62 4.96 -10.80 22.54
N TRP A 63 4.01 -10.67 21.62
CA TRP A 63 3.93 -9.52 20.72
C TRP A 63 3.56 -8.26 21.51
N HIS A 64 4.18 -7.14 21.15
CA HIS A 64 3.92 -5.87 21.84
C HIS A 64 2.65 -5.20 21.28
N GLU A 65 1.68 -4.88 22.14
CA GLU A 65 0.41 -4.24 21.73
C GLU A 65 0.61 -2.89 21.01
N GLY A 66 1.68 -2.16 21.32
CA GLY A 66 2.04 -0.92 20.64
C GLY A 66 2.43 -1.06 19.16
N VAL A 67 2.66 -2.28 18.64
CA VAL A 67 3.05 -2.49 17.23
C VAL A 67 1.97 -3.15 16.37
N VAL A 68 0.95 -3.78 16.95
CA VAL A 68 -0.02 -4.58 16.18
C VAL A 68 -0.77 -3.77 15.13
N GLY A 69 -1.02 -2.48 15.38
CA GLY A 69 -1.68 -1.58 14.42
C GLY A 69 -0.83 -1.28 13.19
N VAL A 70 0.49 -1.10 13.35
CA VAL A 70 1.40 -0.82 12.22
C VAL A 70 1.64 -2.10 11.42
N VAL A 71 1.81 -3.23 12.12
CA VAL A 71 1.92 -4.55 11.50
C VAL A 71 0.67 -4.86 10.66
N ALA A 72 -0.54 -4.66 11.21
CA ALA A 72 -1.78 -4.86 10.47
C ALA A 72 -1.83 -4.03 9.18
N SER A 73 -1.47 -2.74 9.24
CA SER A 73 -1.42 -1.88 8.04
C SER A 73 -0.45 -2.41 6.99
N ARG A 74 0.75 -2.86 7.37
CA ARG A 74 1.72 -3.42 6.42
C ARG A 74 1.23 -4.70 5.75
N ILE A 75 0.52 -5.55 6.49
CA ILE A 75 -0.06 -6.78 5.95
C ILE A 75 -1.21 -6.44 4.98
N VAL A 76 -2.04 -5.45 5.29
CA VAL A 76 -3.08 -4.94 4.36
C VAL A 76 -2.42 -4.46 3.07
N GLU A 77 -1.35 -3.67 3.16
CA GLU A 77 -0.64 -3.16 1.98
C GLU A 77 -0.04 -4.26 1.12
N ARG A 78 0.47 -5.33 1.75
CA ARG A 78 1.14 -6.45 1.07
C ARG A 78 0.15 -7.40 0.40
N TYR A 79 -0.89 -7.81 1.13
CA TYR A 79 -1.80 -8.87 0.68
C TYR A 79 -3.16 -8.37 0.21
N TYR A 80 -3.47 -7.09 0.41
CA TYR A 80 -4.74 -6.47 0.07
C TYR A 80 -5.95 -7.29 0.58
N ARG A 81 -5.89 -7.61 1.87
CA ARG A 81 -6.94 -8.27 2.63
C ARG A 81 -7.20 -7.44 3.89
N PRO A 82 -8.42 -7.44 4.46
CA PRO A 82 -8.66 -6.98 5.83
C PRO A 82 -7.85 -7.82 6.81
N VAL A 83 -7.18 -7.18 7.76
CA VAL A 83 -6.25 -7.82 8.69
C VAL A 83 -6.63 -7.51 10.13
N VAL A 84 -6.50 -8.50 10.99
CA VAL A 84 -6.47 -8.35 12.45
C VAL A 84 -5.15 -8.92 12.98
N VAL A 85 -4.42 -8.15 13.78
CA VAL A 85 -3.22 -8.62 14.49
C VAL A 85 -3.45 -8.50 15.99
N ILE A 86 -3.22 -9.59 16.73
CA ILE A 86 -3.54 -9.73 18.15
C ILE A 86 -2.26 -10.04 18.93
N ALA A 87 -1.93 -9.17 19.89
CA ALA A 87 -0.92 -9.46 20.90
C ALA A 87 -1.57 -10.20 22.06
N LEU A 88 -1.17 -11.46 22.27
CA LEU A 88 -1.67 -12.30 23.37
C LEU A 88 -0.80 -12.11 24.62
N ASN A 89 -1.47 -11.96 25.76
CA ASN A 89 -0.88 -11.93 27.10
C ASN A 89 -1.75 -12.78 28.04
N GLU A 90 -1.20 -13.92 28.47
CA GLU A 90 -1.91 -14.94 29.26
C GLU A 90 -3.24 -15.35 28.59
N ASP A 91 -4.36 -15.16 29.27
CA ASP A 91 -5.69 -15.56 28.81
C ASP A 91 -6.38 -14.51 27.94
N HIS A 92 -5.75 -13.36 27.71
CA HIS A 92 -6.35 -12.22 27.00
C HIS A 92 -5.47 -11.73 25.84
N GLY A 93 -6.08 -11.02 24.90
CA GLY A 93 -5.40 -10.44 23.76
C GLY A 93 -5.89 -9.03 23.46
N ARG A 94 -4.96 -8.16 23.04
CA ARG A 94 -5.28 -6.85 22.46
C ARG A 94 -4.95 -6.85 20.99
N GLY A 95 -5.96 -6.53 20.17
CA GLY A 95 -5.84 -6.56 18.72
C GLY A 95 -6.06 -5.22 18.06
N SER A 96 -5.48 -5.06 16.87
CA SER A 96 -5.83 -3.98 15.96
C SER A 96 -6.21 -4.53 14.59
N ALA A 97 -7.30 -3.98 14.06
CA ALA A 97 -7.86 -4.33 12.77
C ALA A 97 -7.65 -3.18 11.77
N ARG A 98 -7.41 -3.55 10.50
CA ARG A 98 -7.29 -2.63 9.36
C ARG A 98 -8.08 -3.18 8.18
N GLY A 99 -8.86 -2.31 7.55
CA GLY A 99 -9.76 -2.65 6.44
C GLY A 99 -9.23 -2.20 5.08
N LEU A 100 -10.01 -2.52 4.05
CA LEU A 100 -9.77 -2.04 2.68
C LEU A 100 -10.58 -0.76 2.41
N PRO A 101 -10.14 0.11 1.49
CA PRO A 101 -10.96 1.22 1.01
C PRO A 101 -12.31 0.73 0.50
N GLY A 102 -13.40 1.41 0.88
CA GLY A 102 -14.77 1.03 0.49
C GLY A 102 -15.41 -0.08 1.34
N MET A 103 -14.71 -0.59 2.37
CA MET A 103 -15.28 -1.54 3.33
C MET A 103 -15.75 -0.83 4.61
N ASP A 104 -16.83 -1.35 5.22
CA ASP A 104 -17.19 -1.08 6.61
C ASP A 104 -16.61 -2.18 7.51
N LEU A 105 -15.36 -1.98 7.94
CA LEU A 105 -14.65 -2.92 8.80
C LEU A 105 -15.34 -3.06 10.16
N PHE A 106 -15.82 -1.94 10.71
CA PHE A 106 -16.46 -1.94 12.01
C PHE A 106 -17.73 -2.78 12.00
N ALA A 107 -18.58 -2.66 10.98
CA ALA A 107 -19.75 -3.52 10.84
C ALA A 107 -19.39 -5.01 10.69
N CYS A 108 -18.28 -5.32 10.00
CA CYS A 108 -17.80 -6.71 9.89
C CYS A 108 -17.37 -7.27 11.26
N LEU A 109 -16.65 -6.49 12.06
CA LEU A 109 -16.20 -6.88 13.39
C LEU A 109 -17.34 -6.91 14.42
N ALA A 110 -18.29 -5.97 14.32
CA ALA A 110 -19.45 -5.90 15.21
C ALA A 110 -20.35 -7.15 15.06
N ALA A 111 -20.36 -7.77 13.88
CA ALA A 111 -21.04 -9.05 13.67
C ALA A 111 -20.38 -10.22 14.42
N CYS A 112 -19.18 -10.03 14.98
CA CYS A 112 -18.43 -11.01 15.78
C CYS A 112 -18.35 -10.59 17.26
N ARG A 113 -19.20 -9.67 17.73
CA ARG A 113 -19.13 -9.07 19.08
C ARG A 113 -19.25 -10.11 20.21
N ASP A 114 -19.95 -11.22 19.98
CA ASP A 114 -20.07 -12.35 20.92
C ASP A 114 -18.74 -13.04 21.23
N ARG A 115 -17.73 -12.86 20.36
CA ARG A 115 -16.37 -13.41 20.52
C ARG A 115 -15.38 -12.42 21.07
N LEU A 116 -15.79 -11.17 21.30
CA LEU A 116 -14.92 -10.07 21.70
C LEU A 116 -15.31 -9.57 23.09
N GLU A 117 -14.32 -9.31 23.92
CA GLU A 117 -14.51 -8.65 25.22
C GLU A 117 -14.81 -7.17 25.03
N ASP A 118 -14.11 -6.55 24.09
CA ASP A 118 -14.28 -5.15 23.73
C ASP A 118 -13.99 -4.91 22.25
N LEU A 119 -14.65 -3.89 21.69
CA LEU A 119 -14.49 -3.47 20.30
C LEU A 119 -14.83 -1.99 20.20
N GLY A 120 -13.90 -1.20 19.64
CA GLY A 120 -14.07 0.21 19.34
C GLY A 120 -13.32 0.60 18.06
N GLY A 121 -13.74 1.67 17.39
CA GLY A 121 -13.09 2.15 16.17
C GLY A 121 -14.04 2.80 15.17
N HIS A 122 -13.62 2.79 13.92
CA HIS A 122 -14.30 3.42 12.78
C HIS A 122 -14.27 2.51 11.54
N LEU A 123 -14.81 3.00 10.42
CA LEU A 123 -14.97 2.29 9.16
C LEU A 123 -13.73 1.53 8.67
N GLN A 124 -12.51 2.05 8.86
CA GLN A 124 -11.28 1.45 8.30
C GLN A 124 -10.30 0.91 9.34
N ALA A 125 -10.51 1.19 10.62
CA ALA A 125 -9.60 0.81 11.68
C ALA A 125 -10.36 0.59 12.99
N ALA A 126 -10.02 -0.49 13.69
CA ALA A 126 -10.60 -0.79 14.99
C ALA A 126 -9.57 -1.38 15.95
N GLY A 127 -9.82 -1.21 17.24
CA GLY A 127 -9.16 -1.91 18.32
C GLY A 127 -10.12 -2.92 18.95
N LEU A 128 -9.60 -4.06 19.39
CA LEU A 128 -10.40 -5.10 20.02
C LEU A 128 -9.67 -5.74 21.21
N ARG A 129 -10.46 -6.33 22.12
CA ARG A 129 -10.00 -7.23 23.17
C ARG A 129 -10.70 -8.57 23.02
N ILE A 130 -9.97 -9.65 23.27
CA ILE A 130 -10.43 -11.02 23.02
C ILE A 130 -9.80 -11.99 24.02
N ALA A 131 -10.54 -12.99 24.47
CA ALA A 131 -9.97 -14.08 25.25
C ALA A 131 -9.16 -15.00 24.34
N ALA A 132 -8.00 -15.48 24.78
CA ALA A 132 -7.07 -16.27 23.96
C ALA A 132 -7.74 -17.50 23.32
N HIS A 133 -8.63 -18.17 24.05
CA HIS A 133 -9.36 -19.35 23.56
C HIS A 133 -10.44 -19.02 22.51
N GLN A 134 -10.82 -17.76 22.31
CA GLN A 134 -11.80 -17.33 21.31
C GLN A 134 -11.17 -16.99 19.95
N VAL A 135 -9.84 -16.92 19.84
CA VAL A 135 -9.15 -16.45 18.62
C VAL A 135 -9.57 -17.26 17.38
N ASP A 136 -9.57 -18.58 17.46
CA ASP A 136 -9.94 -19.44 16.33
C ASP A 136 -11.41 -19.26 15.92
N GLY A 137 -12.30 -19.15 16.92
CA GLY A 137 -13.73 -18.90 16.70
C GLY A 137 -13.99 -17.53 16.07
N PHE A 138 -13.27 -16.51 16.54
CA PHE A 138 -13.31 -15.16 15.97
C PHE A 138 -12.80 -15.15 14.52
N GLN A 139 -11.70 -15.84 14.23
CA GLN A 139 -11.15 -15.91 12.87
C GLN A 139 -12.14 -16.51 11.87
N ALA A 140 -12.85 -17.58 12.26
CA ALA A 140 -13.91 -18.15 11.43
C ALA A 140 -15.10 -17.21 11.26
N ALA A 141 -15.57 -16.59 12.34
CA ALA A 141 -16.69 -15.66 12.30
C ALA A 141 -16.39 -14.41 11.47
N PHE A 142 -15.16 -13.89 11.54
CA PHE A 142 -14.73 -12.71 10.80
C PHE A 142 -14.63 -12.97 9.29
N GLU A 143 -14.08 -14.13 8.89
CA GLU A 143 -14.06 -14.55 7.49
C GLU A 143 -15.47 -14.66 6.91
N GLU A 144 -16.40 -15.26 7.65
CA GLU A 144 -17.80 -15.38 7.23
C GLU A 144 -18.49 -14.02 7.12
N SER A 145 -18.28 -13.15 8.11
CA SER A 145 -18.81 -11.78 8.11
C SER A 145 -18.33 -11.01 6.87
N ILE A 146 -17.04 -11.11 6.54
CA ILE A 146 -16.44 -10.50 5.35
C ILE A 146 -17.03 -11.09 4.07
N ARG A 147 -17.17 -12.41 3.98
CA ARG A 147 -17.75 -13.07 2.79
C ARG A 147 -19.18 -12.62 2.50
N ARG A 148 -19.99 -12.40 3.54
CA ARG A 148 -21.38 -11.96 3.42
C ARG A 148 -21.51 -10.48 3.04
N ARG A 149 -20.66 -9.63 3.62
CA ARG A 149 -20.81 -8.17 3.52
C ARG A 149 -20.00 -7.55 2.38
N CYS A 150 -18.91 -8.18 1.96
CA CYS A 150 -17.98 -7.59 1.00
C CYS A 150 -18.07 -8.27 -0.38
N PRO A 151 -18.31 -7.51 -1.46
CA PRO A 151 -18.31 -8.06 -2.80
C PRO A 151 -16.90 -8.53 -3.22
N PRO A 152 -16.77 -9.55 -4.08
CA PRO A 152 -15.47 -10.06 -4.52
C PRO A 152 -14.54 -8.98 -5.13
N ALA A 153 -15.11 -7.99 -5.81
CA ALA A 153 -14.36 -6.89 -6.44
C ALA A 153 -13.56 -6.04 -5.43
N LEU A 154 -13.98 -5.99 -4.15
CA LEU A 154 -13.28 -5.25 -3.10
C LEU A 154 -11.87 -5.80 -2.83
N PHE A 155 -11.64 -7.09 -3.09
CA PHE A 155 -10.36 -7.77 -2.82
C PHE A 155 -9.37 -7.66 -3.98
N THR A 156 -9.71 -6.87 -4.99
CA THR A 156 -8.88 -6.60 -6.15
C THR A 156 -8.37 -5.16 -6.08
N PRO A 157 -7.05 -4.94 -5.94
CA PRO A 157 -6.48 -3.61 -5.90
C PRO A 157 -6.80 -2.82 -7.18
N SER A 158 -7.48 -1.69 -7.04
CA SER A 158 -7.77 -0.76 -8.12
C SER A 158 -7.06 0.58 -7.90
N LEU A 159 -6.55 1.17 -8.98
CA LEU A 159 -6.08 2.56 -8.97
C LEU A 159 -7.15 3.48 -9.61
N PRO A 160 -7.60 4.53 -8.90
CA PRO A 160 -8.46 5.55 -9.52
C PRO A 160 -7.61 6.39 -10.48
N ILE A 161 -7.93 6.34 -11.77
CA ILE A 161 -7.26 7.14 -12.80
C ILE A 161 -8.06 8.41 -13.01
N ASP A 162 -7.40 9.57 -12.89
CA ASP A 162 -8.03 10.87 -13.06
C ASP A 162 -8.24 11.20 -14.54
N ALA A 163 -7.25 10.90 -15.39
CA ALA A 163 -7.33 11.09 -16.82
C ALA A 163 -6.40 10.15 -17.61
N GLU A 164 -6.79 9.86 -18.85
CA GLU A 164 -5.88 9.28 -19.84
C GLU A 164 -5.03 10.41 -20.44
N LEU A 165 -3.71 10.25 -20.42
CA LEU A 165 -2.73 11.25 -20.86
C LEU A 165 -1.78 10.63 -21.88
N SER A 166 -1.72 11.20 -23.07
CA SER A 166 -0.76 10.80 -24.09
C SER A 166 0.65 11.22 -23.66
N LEU A 167 1.63 10.35 -23.88
CA LEU A 167 3.04 10.69 -23.61
C LEU A 167 3.53 11.89 -24.45
N ASN A 168 2.85 12.22 -25.56
CA ASN A 168 3.18 13.40 -26.35
C ASN A 168 2.77 14.72 -25.68
N ASP A 169 1.79 14.68 -24.78
CA ASP A 169 1.26 15.86 -24.11
C ASP A 169 1.99 16.15 -22.79
N ILE A 170 2.96 15.31 -22.42
CA ILE A 170 3.73 15.47 -21.19
C ILE A 170 4.90 16.42 -21.44
N THR A 171 4.70 17.67 -21.05
CA THR A 171 5.69 18.74 -21.18
C THR A 171 6.12 19.31 -19.82
N GLU A 172 7.15 20.16 -19.83
CA GLU A 172 7.59 20.89 -18.63
C GLU A 172 6.50 21.84 -18.13
N GLU A 173 5.76 22.49 -19.04
CA GLU A 173 4.64 23.37 -18.70
C GLU A 173 3.52 22.61 -17.99
N LEU A 174 3.20 21.39 -18.45
CA LEU A 174 2.22 20.54 -17.75
C LEU A 174 2.70 20.20 -16.33
N ALA A 175 3.98 19.88 -16.16
CA ALA A 175 4.53 19.57 -14.84
C ALA A 175 4.51 20.78 -13.91
N ASP A 176 4.76 22.00 -14.42
CA ASP A 176 4.60 23.25 -13.67
C ASP A 176 3.15 23.49 -13.24
N GLN A 177 2.20 23.27 -14.14
CA GLN A 177 0.77 23.38 -13.82
C GLN A 177 0.37 22.37 -12.73
N LEU A 178 0.85 21.13 -12.80
CA LEU A 178 0.57 20.12 -11.78
C LEU A 178 1.22 20.46 -10.43
N GLU A 179 2.46 20.96 -10.42
CA GLU A 179 3.13 21.38 -9.19
C GLU A 179 2.41 22.57 -8.51
N SER A 180 1.76 23.44 -9.30
CA SER A 180 0.96 24.55 -8.76
C SER A 180 -0.28 24.09 -7.96
N LEU A 181 -0.69 22.82 -8.08
CA LEU A 181 -1.81 22.24 -7.32
C LEU A 181 -1.40 21.77 -5.91
N THR A 182 -0.13 21.90 -5.54
CA THR A 182 0.35 21.55 -4.20
C THR A 182 -0.24 22.50 -3.13
N PRO A 183 -0.37 22.06 -1.86
CA PRO A 183 0.08 20.79 -1.30
C PRO A 183 -0.89 19.63 -1.58
N PHE A 184 -0.31 18.47 -1.92
CA PHE A 184 -1.07 17.22 -2.03
C PHE A 184 -1.26 16.56 -0.66
N GLY A 185 -2.36 15.83 -0.50
CA GLY A 185 -2.72 15.14 0.74
C GLY A 185 -4.03 14.38 0.61
N SER A 186 -4.61 13.96 1.73
CA SER A 186 -5.87 13.18 1.74
C SER A 186 -7.06 13.94 1.13
N GLY A 187 -7.09 15.27 1.25
CA GLY A 187 -8.13 16.12 0.66
C GLY A 187 -7.80 16.67 -0.73
N ASN A 188 -6.58 16.43 -1.23
CA ASN A 188 -6.11 16.87 -2.53
C ASN A 188 -5.10 15.84 -3.04
N PRO A 189 -5.57 14.65 -3.47
CA PRO A 189 -4.67 13.62 -3.96
C PRO A 189 -3.95 14.15 -5.20
N GLU A 190 -2.67 13.83 -5.31
CA GLU A 190 -1.93 14.12 -6.54
C GLU A 190 -2.63 13.43 -7.73
N PRO A 191 -2.68 14.07 -8.91
CA PRO A 191 -3.27 13.44 -10.10
C PRO A 191 -2.53 12.15 -10.50
N LEU A 192 -3.30 11.11 -10.81
CA LEU A 192 -2.83 9.84 -11.35
C LEU A 192 -3.34 9.66 -12.78
N PHE A 193 -2.41 9.67 -13.72
CA PHE A 193 -2.69 9.53 -15.14
C PHE A 193 -2.52 8.08 -15.60
N MET A 194 -3.13 7.77 -16.74
CA MET A 194 -2.93 6.51 -17.44
C MET A 194 -2.57 6.76 -18.90
N THR A 195 -1.74 5.90 -19.47
CA THR A 195 -1.49 5.88 -20.92
C THR A 195 -1.51 4.45 -21.43
N ARG A 196 -1.66 4.29 -22.75
CA ARG A 196 -1.72 3.00 -23.45
C ARG A 196 -0.58 2.88 -24.45
N ASP A 197 -0.30 1.64 -24.85
CA ASP A 197 0.62 1.32 -25.95
C ASP A 197 1.97 2.04 -25.81
N VAL A 198 2.65 1.72 -24.71
CA VAL A 198 3.94 2.31 -24.33
C VAL A 198 5.07 1.35 -24.68
N THR A 199 6.03 1.82 -25.46
CA THR A 199 7.26 1.09 -25.74
C THR A 199 8.29 1.35 -24.65
N LEU A 200 8.91 0.28 -24.16
CA LEU A 200 10.06 0.36 -23.26
C LEU A 200 11.33 0.52 -24.10
N VAL A 201 11.90 1.73 -24.13
CA VAL A 201 13.12 2.03 -24.89
C VAL A 201 14.36 1.49 -24.17
N SER A 202 14.42 1.68 -22.86
CA SER A 202 15.46 1.11 -22.01
C SER A 202 14.98 0.96 -20.58
N CYS A 203 15.56 -0.02 -19.87
CA CYS A 203 15.30 -0.27 -18.46
C CYS A 203 16.61 -0.54 -17.74
N THR A 204 16.79 0.06 -16.58
CA THR A 204 17.94 -0.16 -15.69
C THR A 204 17.46 -0.30 -14.28
N ARG A 205 17.84 -1.39 -13.61
CA ARG A 205 17.55 -1.57 -12.18
C ARG A 205 18.44 -0.67 -11.34
N VAL A 206 17.86 -0.01 -10.34
CA VAL A 206 18.56 0.91 -9.45
C VAL A 206 18.26 0.57 -8.00
N GLY A 207 19.29 0.59 -7.16
CA GLY A 207 19.17 0.29 -5.72
C GLY A 207 18.58 -1.10 -5.43
N SER A 208 17.76 -1.17 -4.38
CA SER A 208 17.20 -2.40 -3.81
C SER A 208 15.85 -2.81 -4.42
N GLY A 209 15.68 -2.70 -5.75
CA GLY A 209 14.49 -3.20 -6.44
C GLY A 209 13.62 -2.14 -7.15
N HIS A 210 14.20 -1.00 -7.52
CA HIS A 210 13.54 -0.02 -8.40
C HIS A 210 13.98 -0.23 -9.85
N ARG A 211 13.15 0.20 -10.80
CA ARG A 211 13.56 0.29 -12.21
C ARG A 211 13.43 1.71 -12.74
N ARG A 212 14.49 2.19 -13.37
CA ARG A 212 14.51 3.41 -14.15
C ARG A 212 14.28 3.03 -15.61
N MET A 213 13.34 3.70 -16.26
CA MET A 213 12.93 3.40 -17.62
C MET A 213 13.02 4.64 -18.50
N VAL A 214 13.22 4.42 -19.79
CA VAL A 214 12.95 5.42 -20.83
C VAL A 214 11.76 4.90 -21.65
N LEU A 215 10.72 5.71 -21.74
CA LEU A 215 9.45 5.34 -22.36
C LEU A 215 9.20 6.19 -23.60
N SER A 216 8.57 5.59 -24.61
CA SER A 216 8.08 6.29 -25.79
C SER A 216 6.71 5.74 -26.21
N PRO A 217 5.87 6.54 -26.90
CA PRO A 217 4.71 6.02 -27.64
C PRO A 217 5.11 4.90 -28.61
N SER A 218 4.27 3.89 -28.78
CA SER A 218 4.55 2.78 -29.71
C SER A 218 4.53 3.15 -31.20
N SER A 219 3.89 4.25 -31.59
CA SER A 219 3.53 4.51 -33.00
C SER A 219 4.08 5.81 -33.61
N SER A 220 5.20 6.36 -33.13
CA SER A 220 5.80 7.57 -33.73
C SER A 220 7.32 7.53 -33.83
N ALA A 221 7.84 7.58 -35.06
CA ALA A 221 9.23 7.94 -35.30
C ALA A 221 9.47 9.40 -34.85
N GLY A 222 10.45 9.62 -33.97
CA GLY A 222 10.72 10.94 -33.39
C GLY A 222 9.88 11.29 -32.16
N ALA A 223 9.16 10.33 -31.57
CA ALA A 223 8.38 10.57 -30.36
C ALA A 223 9.24 10.98 -29.15
N PRO A 224 8.68 11.75 -28.19
CA PRO A 224 9.40 12.12 -26.97
C PRO A 224 9.81 10.88 -26.19
N ARG A 225 10.99 10.97 -25.58
CA ARG A 225 11.55 9.95 -24.69
C ARG A 225 11.50 10.47 -23.27
N LEU A 226 10.61 9.90 -22.47
CA LEU A 226 10.38 10.35 -21.10
C LEU A 226 11.09 9.44 -20.12
N GLN A 227 11.72 10.05 -19.11
CA GLN A 227 12.30 9.30 -18.01
C GLN A 227 11.20 8.87 -17.05
N ALA A 228 11.25 7.62 -16.64
CA ALA A 228 10.32 7.06 -15.68
C ALA A 228 11.06 6.31 -14.57
N ILE A 229 10.48 6.28 -13.39
CA ILE A 229 10.92 5.44 -12.28
C ILE A 229 9.73 4.68 -11.71
N GLN A 230 9.91 3.37 -11.53
CA GLN A 230 8.98 2.56 -10.76
C GLN A 230 9.68 2.06 -9.51
N PHE A 231 9.13 2.44 -8.37
CA PHE A 231 9.59 1.95 -7.08
C PHE A 231 9.03 0.55 -6.83
N ASN A 232 9.79 -0.27 -6.10
CA ASN A 232 9.44 -1.64 -5.73
C ASN A 232 8.86 -2.47 -6.90
N ALA A 233 9.52 -2.43 -8.07
CA ALA A 233 9.03 -3.07 -9.30
C ALA A 233 9.12 -4.61 -9.31
N GLY A 234 9.34 -5.22 -8.15
CA GLY A 234 9.52 -6.66 -7.99
C GLY A 234 10.81 -7.19 -8.64
N SER A 235 11.00 -8.51 -8.55
CA SER A 235 12.12 -9.23 -9.13
C SER A 235 11.72 -10.01 -10.39
N GLU A 236 10.90 -9.42 -11.27
CA GLU A 236 10.60 -10.02 -12.57
C GLU A 236 11.90 -10.30 -13.32
N LYS A 237 12.04 -11.52 -13.85
CA LYS A 237 13.28 -11.98 -14.48
C LYS A 237 13.54 -11.31 -15.83
N GLU A 238 12.48 -10.89 -16.51
CA GLU A 238 12.53 -10.26 -17.83
C GLU A 238 11.61 -9.04 -17.87
N GLU A 239 12.12 -7.95 -18.43
CA GLU A 239 11.36 -6.72 -18.62
C GLU A 239 10.59 -6.83 -19.94
N PRO A 240 9.28 -6.52 -19.98
CA PRO A 240 8.52 -6.59 -21.23
C PRO A 240 8.99 -5.49 -22.19
N ALA A 241 9.01 -5.80 -23.49
CA ALA A 241 9.38 -4.82 -24.53
C ALA A 241 8.38 -3.65 -24.63
N ALA A 242 7.14 -3.86 -24.19
CA ALA A 242 6.08 -2.86 -24.22
C ALA A 242 5.04 -3.10 -23.10
N PHE A 243 4.31 -2.04 -22.78
CA PHE A 243 3.20 -2.05 -21.84
C PHE A 243 1.90 -1.68 -22.57
N ALA A 244 0.86 -2.48 -22.39
CA ALA A 244 -0.48 -2.17 -22.89
C ALA A 244 -1.09 -0.98 -22.14
N ARG A 245 -0.83 -0.87 -20.83
CA ARG A 245 -1.28 0.24 -19.98
C ARG A 245 -0.25 0.58 -18.93
N MET A 246 -0.17 1.86 -18.58
CA MET A 246 0.70 2.34 -17.50
C MET A 246 0.00 3.43 -16.71
N ALA A 247 -0.02 3.30 -15.38
CA ALA A 247 -0.47 4.34 -14.45
C ALA A 247 0.75 5.08 -13.89
N PHE A 248 0.75 6.41 -13.94
CA PHE A 248 1.89 7.23 -13.53
C PHE A 248 1.49 8.62 -13.05
N ARG A 249 2.39 9.22 -12.29
CA ARG A 249 2.34 10.63 -11.86
C ARG A 249 3.42 11.41 -12.60
N VAL A 250 3.13 12.63 -13.00
CA VAL A 250 4.11 13.52 -13.63
C VAL A 250 4.73 14.38 -12.53
N ARG A 251 6.05 14.31 -12.35
CA ARG A 251 6.75 15.05 -11.30
C ARG A 251 8.02 15.71 -11.81
N TRP A 252 8.40 16.78 -11.11
CA TRP A 252 9.74 17.30 -11.17
C TRP A 252 10.68 16.52 -10.25
N ASN A 253 11.76 16.01 -10.83
CA ASN A 253 12.87 15.44 -10.08
C ASN A 253 13.97 16.50 -9.92
N HIS A 254 14.23 16.90 -8.68
CA HIS A 254 15.28 17.85 -8.31
C HIS A 254 16.51 17.09 -7.82
N TRP A 255 17.55 16.99 -8.64
CA TRP A 255 18.79 16.31 -8.28
C TRP A 255 20.01 17.11 -8.69
N ASN A 256 20.92 17.33 -7.73
CA ASN A 256 22.19 18.03 -7.93
C ASN A 256 22.02 19.40 -8.65
N GLY A 257 21.02 20.17 -8.23
CA GLY A 257 20.68 21.48 -8.82
C GLY A 257 20.00 21.42 -10.19
N THR A 258 19.79 20.23 -10.76
CA THR A 258 19.09 20.06 -12.04
C THR A 258 17.65 19.62 -11.79
N ARG A 259 16.71 20.29 -12.46
CA ARG A 259 15.28 19.92 -12.49
C ARG A 259 15.01 19.13 -13.77
N ARG A 260 14.39 17.96 -13.66
CA ARG A 260 14.03 17.12 -14.82
C ARG A 260 12.64 16.56 -14.69
N LEU A 261 11.89 16.59 -15.79
CA LEU A 261 10.60 15.92 -15.92
C LEU A 261 10.79 14.40 -15.75
N GLN A 262 10.02 13.79 -14.85
CA GLN A 262 10.06 12.35 -14.60
C GLN A 262 8.66 11.80 -14.31
N LEU A 263 8.37 10.64 -14.90
CA LEU A 263 7.17 9.88 -14.58
C LEU A 263 7.44 8.96 -13.38
N VAL A 264 6.62 9.05 -12.33
CA VAL A 264 6.62 8.09 -11.23
C VAL A 264 5.53 7.06 -11.50
N VAL A 265 5.95 5.86 -11.90
CA VAL A 265 5.05 4.78 -12.31
C VAL A 265 4.51 4.05 -11.08
N GLU A 266 3.19 3.94 -10.99
CA GLU A 266 2.47 3.28 -9.89
C GLU A 266 2.06 1.84 -10.22
N ALA A 267 1.72 1.59 -11.49
CA ALA A 267 1.37 0.26 -11.98
C ALA A 267 1.62 0.16 -13.49
N VAL A 268 1.90 -1.06 -13.94
CA VAL A 268 2.04 -1.39 -15.35
C VAL A 268 1.20 -2.61 -15.68
N GLN A 269 0.74 -2.69 -16.92
CA GLN A 269 0.18 -3.88 -17.52
C GLN A 269 1.02 -4.20 -18.77
N PRO A 270 1.84 -5.27 -18.76
CA PRO A 270 2.62 -5.68 -19.92
C PRO A 270 1.73 -5.89 -21.15
N ALA A 271 2.23 -5.55 -22.34
CA ALA A 271 1.58 -5.95 -23.58
C ALA A 271 1.67 -7.48 -23.71
N GLN A 272 0.54 -8.16 -23.90
CA GLN A 272 0.59 -9.60 -24.21
C GLN A 272 1.20 -9.78 -25.60
N GLY A 273 2.17 -10.67 -25.73
CA GLY A 273 2.64 -11.11 -27.04
C GLY A 273 1.45 -11.64 -27.84
N SER A 274 1.16 -11.01 -28.97
CA SER A 274 0.21 -11.42 -30.02
C SER A 274 -0.71 -12.62 -29.69
N HIS A 275 -1.79 -12.40 -28.93
CA HIS A 275 -3.01 -13.20 -29.04
C HIS A 275 -4.22 -12.32 -28.63
N PRO A 276 -5.34 -12.34 -29.37
CA PRO A 276 -6.43 -11.40 -29.15
C PRO A 276 -7.29 -11.91 -27.99
N ALA A 277 -7.19 -11.25 -26.84
CA ALA A 277 -8.20 -11.36 -25.79
C ALA A 277 -9.10 -10.12 -25.82
N ALA A 278 -10.41 -10.38 -25.81
CA ALA A 278 -11.48 -9.42 -26.03
C ALA A 278 -11.35 -8.12 -25.22
N ALA A 279 -11.67 -7.00 -25.88
CA ALA A 279 -11.74 -5.68 -25.27
C ALA A 279 -12.73 -5.67 -24.09
N PRO A 280 -12.35 -5.18 -22.90
CA PRO A 280 -13.34 -4.82 -21.90
C PRO A 280 -14.00 -3.50 -22.34
N SER A 281 -15.33 -3.51 -22.26
CA SER A 281 -16.23 -2.39 -22.57
C SER A 281 -15.85 -1.10 -21.85
N ALA A 282 -16.08 0.04 -22.51
CA ALA A 282 -15.93 1.38 -21.96
C ALA A 282 -16.64 1.52 -20.61
N GLY A 283 -15.86 1.55 -19.54
CA GLY A 283 -16.28 1.82 -18.17
C GLY A 283 -15.01 2.17 -17.39
N THR A 284 -15.06 3.28 -16.64
CA THR A 284 -14.03 3.84 -15.74
C THR A 284 -12.68 3.13 -15.79
N ALA A 285 -11.72 3.77 -16.47
CA ALA A 285 -10.36 3.28 -16.71
C ALA A 285 -9.65 2.86 -15.41
N THR A 286 -9.80 1.60 -15.02
CA THR A 286 -9.17 1.04 -13.83
C THR A 286 -7.97 0.21 -14.25
N ILE A 287 -6.81 0.47 -13.65
CA ILE A 287 -5.66 -0.43 -13.74
C ILE A 287 -5.61 -1.27 -12.46
N LEU A 288 -5.48 -2.58 -12.65
CA LEU A 288 -5.22 -3.52 -11.58
C LEU A 288 -3.79 -3.29 -11.07
N ARG A 289 -3.64 -3.04 -9.78
CA ARG A 289 -2.31 -2.94 -9.17
C ARG A 289 -1.83 -4.34 -8.80
N ALA A 290 -0.63 -4.71 -9.26
CA ALA A 290 0.03 -5.92 -8.76
C ALA A 290 0.30 -5.81 -7.25
N PRO A 291 0.29 -6.92 -6.49
CA PRO A 291 0.68 -6.91 -5.08
C PRO A 291 2.12 -6.41 -4.94
N ARG A 292 2.39 -5.61 -3.89
CA ARG A 292 3.76 -5.22 -3.54
C ARG A 292 4.44 -6.44 -2.89
N THR A 293 5.43 -7.02 -3.55
CA THR A 293 6.21 -8.17 -3.04
C THR A 293 7.11 -7.79 -1.88
#